data_AF-A0A9D2SIZ0-F1
#
_entry.id   AF-A0A9D2SIZ0-F1
#
_cell.length_a   1.000
_cell.length_b   1.000
_cell.length_c   1.000
_cell.angle_alpha   90.00
_cell.angle_beta   90.00
_cell.angle_gamma   90.00
#
_symmetry.space_group_name_H-M   'P 1'
#
loop_
_entity.id
_entity.type
_entity.pdbx_description
1 polymer ?
#
loop_
_entity_poly.entity_id
_entity_poly.type
_entity_poly.pdbx_seq_one_letter_code
_entity_poly.pdbx_strand_id
1 'polypeptide(L)'
;MPRPNKPKRVRSLPLCDKFLPEKGKRVGHEIVMAVEEYETLRLIDYQGLTQEECAFRMGVGRATVQAMYTEARKKTARFLVEAAALTIQGGNYCLGDQEGTGRGERGADKMKIAVTYENGQVFQHFGHTEQFKIYDTEDGKILNAEIVDTNGSGHGALAGFLQELGVEVLICGGIGGGARNALGEAGIRLYPGASGDADVQVEAFLKGSLSYDPETTCNHHHHQEGQGCGHHHGEDGSCRHHHGGCGN
;
A
#
# COMPACT_ATOMS: atom_id res chain seq x y z
N MET A 1 -7.24 32.85 11.16
CA MET A 1 -7.50 32.75 9.71
C MET A 1 -8.35 31.50 9.47
N PRO A 2 -9.50 31.60 8.78
CA PRO A 2 -10.32 30.42 8.46
C PRO A 2 -9.54 29.49 7.54
N ARG A 3 -9.45 28.21 7.93
CA ARG A 3 -8.71 27.18 7.19
C ARG A 3 -9.36 26.98 5.81
N PRO A 4 -8.61 27.01 4.70
CA PRO A 4 -9.20 26.82 3.36
C PRO A 4 -9.93 25.47 3.30
N ASN A 5 -11.18 25.53 2.86
CA ASN A 5 -12.14 24.44 2.91
C ASN A 5 -11.80 23.46 1.78
N LYS A 6 -11.27 22.27 2.10
CA LYS A 6 -10.97 21.25 1.09
C LYS A 6 -12.28 20.86 0.36
N PRO A 7 -12.26 20.70 -0.98
CA PRO A 7 -13.42 20.26 -1.73
C PRO A 7 -13.75 18.79 -1.37
N LYS A 8 -15.04 18.46 -1.27
CA LYS A 8 -15.52 17.11 -0.91
C LYS A 8 -15.77 16.27 -2.14
N ARG A 9 -15.54 14.96 -2.04
CA ARG A 9 -15.74 14.06 -3.18
C ARG A 9 -17.22 13.65 -3.28
N VAL A 10 -17.76 13.75 -4.48
CA VAL A 10 -19.11 13.31 -4.84
C VAL A 10 -18.99 12.36 -6.01
N ARG A 11 -19.62 11.18 -5.92
CA ARG A 11 -19.52 10.16 -6.97
C ARG A 11 -20.30 10.53 -8.23
N SER A 12 -21.47 11.13 -8.09
CA SER A 12 -22.32 11.48 -9.23
C SER A 12 -23.33 12.54 -8.85
N LEU A 13 -23.68 13.41 -9.79
CA LEU A 13 -24.79 14.36 -9.62
C LEU A 13 -26.13 13.62 -9.47
N PRO A 14 -27.11 14.21 -8.76
CA PRO A 14 -28.45 13.63 -8.68
C PRO A 14 -29.08 13.55 -10.07
N LEU A 15 -29.86 12.50 -10.32
CA LEU A 15 -30.61 12.33 -11.58
C LEU A 15 -31.67 13.43 -11.79
N CYS A 16 -32.17 13.98 -10.70
CA CYS A 16 -33.07 15.13 -10.69
C CYS A 16 -32.57 16.13 -9.66
N ASP A 17 -32.34 17.36 -10.09
CA ASP A 17 -31.84 18.45 -9.27
C ASP A 17 -32.97 19.28 -8.63
N LYS A 18 -34.22 19.10 -9.06
CA LYS A 18 -35.38 19.88 -8.57
C LYS A 18 -36.60 19.01 -8.29
N PHE A 19 -37.13 19.14 -7.08
CA PHE A 19 -38.33 18.46 -6.63
C PHE A 19 -39.39 19.50 -6.27
N LEU A 20 -40.60 19.33 -6.81
CA LEU A 20 -41.71 20.25 -6.62
C LEU A 20 -42.92 19.50 -6.05
N PRO A 21 -43.64 20.06 -5.07
CA PRO A 21 -44.90 19.51 -4.61
C PRO A 21 -45.95 19.62 -5.73
N GLU A 22 -46.66 18.53 -6.02
CA GLU A 22 -47.74 18.55 -7.01
C GLU A 22 -48.93 19.41 -6.55
N LYS A 23 -49.18 19.44 -5.22
CA LYS A 23 -50.24 20.21 -4.58
C LYS A 23 -49.68 20.95 -3.36
N GLY A 24 -49.84 22.27 -3.33
CA GLY A 24 -49.42 23.12 -2.23
C GLY A 24 -49.36 24.59 -2.65
N LYS A 25 -49.61 25.53 -1.71
CA LYS A 25 -49.26 26.93 -1.95
C LYS A 25 -47.76 26.97 -2.25
N ARG A 26 -47.34 27.70 -3.29
CA ARG A 26 -45.94 28.11 -3.45
C ARG A 26 -45.59 28.97 -2.26
N VAL A 27 -45.25 28.36 -1.12
CA VAL A 27 -44.57 29.04 -0.04
C VAL A 27 -43.26 29.44 -0.69
N GLY A 28 -43.02 30.74 -0.86
CA GLY A 28 -41.89 31.29 -1.62
C GLY A 28 -40.51 31.02 -1.00
N HIS A 29 -40.37 29.93 -0.26
CA HIS A 29 -39.12 29.45 0.28
C HIS A 29 -38.71 28.19 -0.50
N GLU A 30 -37.65 28.30 -1.27
CA GLU A 30 -36.99 27.18 -1.93
C GLU A 30 -35.96 26.61 -0.96
N ILE A 31 -36.02 25.30 -0.71
CA ILE A 31 -35.00 24.63 0.10
C ILE A 31 -33.84 24.29 -0.84
N VAL A 32 -32.67 24.84 -0.56
CA VAL A 32 -31.45 24.52 -1.30
C VAL A 32 -30.62 23.52 -0.50
N MET A 33 -30.42 22.33 -1.07
CA MET A 33 -29.52 21.30 -0.55
C MET A 33 -28.23 21.33 -1.37
N ALA A 34 -27.08 21.35 -0.70
CA ALA A 34 -25.80 21.27 -1.38
C ALA A 34 -25.59 19.86 -1.94
N VAL A 35 -24.81 19.73 -3.01
CA VAL A 35 -24.52 18.42 -3.61
C VAL A 35 -23.81 17.48 -2.61
N GLU A 36 -22.97 18.05 -1.74
CA GLU A 36 -22.27 17.32 -0.67
C GLU A 36 -23.24 16.75 0.38
N GLU A 37 -24.28 17.51 0.74
CA GLU A 37 -25.33 17.08 1.66
C GLU A 37 -26.18 15.96 1.04
N TYR A 38 -26.51 16.09 -0.24
CA TYR A 38 -27.19 15.01 -0.97
C TYR A 38 -26.34 13.73 -1.01
N GLU A 39 -25.05 13.84 -1.29
CA GLU A 39 -24.15 12.68 -1.30
C GLU A 39 -24.07 12.03 0.08
N THR A 40 -24.09 12.79 1.19
CA THR A 40 -24.16 12.18 2.54
C THR A 40 -25.43 11.36 2.76
N LEU A 41 -26.59 11.86 2.31
CA LEU A 41 -27.86 11.11 2.40
C LEU A 41 -27.78 9.84 1.54
N ARG A 42 -27.24 9.95 0.33
CA ARG A 42 -27.08 8.80 -0.56
C ARG A 42 -26.13 7.74 0.02
N LEU A 43 -25.00 8.14 0.59
CA LEU A 43 -24.03 7.21 1.16
C LEU A 43 -24.57 6.54 2.43
N ILE A 44 -25.14 7.32 3.35
CA ILE A 44 -25.57 6.80 4.65
C ILE A 44 -26.94 6.14 4.55
N ASP A 45 -27.98 6.87 4.11
CA ASP A 45 -29.36 6.38 4.16
C ASP A 45 -29.69 5.45 2.99
N TYR A 46 -29.17 5.70 1.78
CA TYR A 46 -29.47 4.86 0.61
C TYR A 46 -28.51 3.67 0.44
N GLN A 47 -27.21 3.85 0.69
CA GLN A 47 -26.22 2.76 0.58
C GLN A 47 -25.95 2.04 1.92
N GLY A 48 -26.48 2.55 3.04
CA GLY A 48 -26.33 1.91 4.35
C GLY A 48 -24.93 2.02 4.96
N LEU A 49 -24.11 2.97 4.52
CA LEU A 49 -22.75 3.14 5.04
C LEU A 49 -22.76 3.77 6.42
N THR A 50 -21.77 3.41 7.23
CA THR A 50 -21.49 4.10 8.49
C THR A 50 -20.99 5.52 8.23
N GLN A 51 -21.09 6.39 9.24
CA GLN A 51 -20.57 7.77 9.14
C GLN A 51 -19.05 7.80 8.89
N GLU A 52 -18.32 6.80 9.38
CA GLU A 52 -16.87 6.68 9.19
C GLU A 52 -16.53 6.31 7.75
N GLU A 53 -17.23 5.34 7.17
CA GLU A 53 -17.07 4.97 5.76
C GLU A 53 -17.49 6.11 4.82
N CYS A 54 -18.55 6.84 5.17
CA CYS A 54 -18.96 8.05 4.45
C CYS A 54 -17.88 9.12 4.50
N ALA A 55 -17.27 9.35 5.67
CA ALA A 55 -16.18 10.31 5.85
C ALA A 55 -14.96 9.94 5.00
N PHE A 56 -14.62 8.66 4.98
CA PHE A 56 -13.58 8.11 4.13
C PHE A 56 -13.88 8.35 2.64
N ARG A 57 -15.08 7.97 2.15
CA ARG A 57 -15.45 8.12 0.73
C ARG A 57 -15.50 9.58 0.27
N MET A 58 -15.95 10.48 1.13
CA MET A 58 -16.03 11.91 0.83
C MET A 58 -14.70 12.66 1.02
N GLY A 59 -13.68 12.02 1.60
CA GLY A 59 -12.37 12.62 1.87
C GLY A 59 -12.41 13.72 2.95
N VAL A 60 -13.28 13.60 3.95
CA VAL A 60 -13.45 14.58 5.03
C VAL A 60 -13.39 13.95 6.41
N GLY A 61 -13.23 14.78 7.45
CA GLY A 61 -13.30 14.32 8.83
C GLY A 61 -14.73 13.93 9.25
N ARG A 62 -14.84 13.01 10.21
CA ARG A 62 -16.11 12.53 10.78
C ARG A 62 -17.03 13.65 11.25
N ALA A 63 -16.48 14.69 11.89
CA ALA A 63 -17.25 15.86 12.32
C ALA A 63 -17.89 16.63 11.15
N THR A 64 -17.22 16.70 10.00
CA THR A 64 -17.75 17.35 8.79
C THR A 64 -18.90 16.54 8.20
N VAL A 65 -18.78 15.21 8.13
CA VAL A 65 -19.90 14.34 7.71
C VAL A 65 -21.09 14.48 8.64
N GLN A 66 -20.86 14.46 9.96
CA GLN A 66 -21.95 14.61 10.92
C GLN A 66 -22.69 15.93 10.75
N ALA A 67 -21.99 17.03 10.52
CA ALA A 67 -22.59 18.34 10.26
C ALA A 67 -23.40 18.35 8.95
N MET A 68 -22.79 17.89 7.84
CA MET A 68 -23.47 17.80 6.54
C MET A 68 -24.71 16.92 6.60
N TYR A 69 -24.60 15.75 7.22
CA TYR A 69 -25.70 14.80 7.36
C TYR A 69 -26.84 15.34 8.23
N THR A 70 -26.51 16.09 9.30
CA THR A 70 -27.52 16.74 10.15
C THR A 70 -28.29 17.80 9.36
N GLU A 71 -27.60 18.66 8.61
CA GLU A 71 -28.25 19.67 7.79
C GLU A 71 -29.06 19.05 6.63
N ALA A 72 -28.53 18.00 6.00
CA ALA A 72 -29.22 17.27 4.95
C ALA A 72 -30.54 16.65 5.44
N ARG A 73 -30.53 16.01 6.62
CA ARG A 73 -31.74 15.47 7.25
C ARG A 73 -32.74 16.55 7.62
N LYS A 74 -32.28 17.68 8.14
CA LYS A 74 -33.16 18.83 8.47
C LYS A 74 -33.83 19.41 7.23
N LYS A 75 -33.09 19.57 6.12
CA LYS A 75 -33.63 20.03 4.83
C LYS A 75 -34.62 19.04 4.24
N THR A 76 -34.32 17.74 4.32
CA THR A 76 -35.21 16.67 3.87
C THR A 76 -36.52 16.66 4.68
N ALA A 77 -36.42 16.76 6.01
CA ALA A 77 -37.59 16.83 6.87
C ALA A 77 -38.45 18.05 6.56
N ARG A 78 -37.83 19.23 6.38
CA ARG A 78 -38.54 20.46 6.04
C ARG A 78 -39.22 20.39 4.68
N PHE A 79 -38.54 19.81 3.69
CA PHE A 79 -39.10 19.54 2.36
C PHE A 79 -40.40 18.71 2.45
N LEU A 80 -40.38 17.64 3.25
CA LEU A 80 -41.55 16.76 3.42
C LEU A 80 -42.68 17.40 4.24
N VAL A 81 -42.36 18.13 5.31
CA VAL A 81 -43.36 18.71 6.24
C VAL A 81 -44.02 19.95 5.65
N GLU A 82 -43.24 20.83 5.03
CA GLU A 82 -43.73 22.12 4.53
C GLU A 82 -44.25 22.03 3.08
N ALA A 83 -44.14 20.85 2.46
CA ALA A 83 -44.39 20.63 1.03
C ALA A 83 -43.67 21.71 0.19
N ALA A 84 -42.38 21.95 0.50
CA ALA A 84 -41.58 22.98 -0.14
C ALA A 84 -40.98 22.50 -1.46
N ALA A 85 -40.51 23.42 -2.30
CA ALA A 85 -39.62 23.04 -3.39
C ALA A 85 -38.22 22.70 -2.83
N LEU A 86 -37.59 21.65 -3.34
CA LEU A 86 -36.22 21.27 -3.01
C LEU A 86 -35.36 21.31 -4.27
N THR A 87 -34.28 22.08 -4.23
CA THR A 87 -33.29 22.16 -5.31
C THR A 87 -31.93 21.72 -4.78
N ILE A 88 -31.29 20.77 -5.47
CA ILE A 88 -29.95 20.29 -5.17
C ILE A 88 -28.96 21.03 -6.05
N GLN A 89 -28.25 22.01 -5.48
CA GLN A 89 -27.31 22.84 -6.23
C GLN A 89 -26.22 23.43 -5.32
N GLY A 90 -25.11 23.84 -5.94
CA GLY A 90 -23.97 24.43 -5.23
C GLY A 90 -23.20 23.42 -4.37
N GLY A 91 -22.48 23.94 -3.36
CA GLY A 91 -21.53 23.17 -2.56
C GLY A 91 -20.09 23.27 -3.08
N ASN A 92 -19.15 22.73 -2.33
CA ASN A 92 -17.72 22.73 -2.66
C ASN A 92 -17.23 21.30 -2.91
N TYR A 93 -17.56 20.74 -4.08
CA TYR A 93 -17.28 19.34 -4.39
C TYR A 93 -16.45 19.13 -5.65
N CYS A 94 -15.82 17.96 -5.74
CA CYS A 94 -15.21 17.42 -6.95
C CYS A 94 -15.95 16.14 -7.35
N LEU A 95 -16.29 16.02 -8.64
CA LEU A 95 -16.83 14.80 -9.23
C LEU A 95 -15.70 13.80 -9.48
N GLY A 96 -15.89 12.55 -9.08
CA GLY A 96 -14.92 11.49 -9.36
C GLY A 96 -15.54 10.11 -9.30
N ASP A 97 -15.29 9.30 -10.33
CA ASP A 97 -15.59 7.89 -10.38
C ASP A 97 -14.71 7.12 -9.38
N GLN A 98 -15.30 6.20 -8.63
CA GLN A 98 -14.54 5.18 -7.92
C GLN A 98 -14.77 3.84 -8.61
N GLU A 99 -13.75 3.35 -9.29
CA GLU A 99 -13.40 1.93 -9.17
C GLU A 99 -12.39 1.80 -8.00
N GLY A 100 -12.54 0.75 -7.19
CA GLY A 100 -11.95 0.60 -5.84
C GLY A 100 -10.42 0.68 -5.81
N THR A 101 -9.76 0.78 -4.67
CA THR A 101 -10.00 0.18 -3.36
C THR A 101 -9.29 1.01 -2.29
N GLY A 102 -9.77 0.97 -1.04
CA GLY A 102 -9.14 1.73 0.03
C GLY A 102 -7.73 1.24 0.33
N ARG A 103 -6.75 2.15 0.30
CA ARG A 103 -5.68 2.25 1.30
C ARG A 103 -4.95 3.58 1.17
N GLY A 104 -5.21 4.48 2.11
CA GLY A 104 -4.32 5.58 2.48
C GLY A 104 -4.22 6.71 1.45
N GLU A 105 -4.05 7.92 1.96
CA GLU A 105 -3.64 9.05 1.17
C GLU A 105 -2.29 8.74 0.49
N ARG A 106 -2.25 8.57 -0.83
CA ARG A 106 -1.10 8.98 -1.66
C ARG A 106 -1.62 9.57 -2.96
N GLY A 107 -1.17 10.79 -3.24
CA GLY A 107 -1.41 11.43 -4.52
C GLY A 107 -0.70 10.63 -5.59
N ALA A 108 -1.45 10.18 -6.59
CA ALA A 108 -1.03 9.18 -7.57
C ALA A 108 -0.65 7.85 -6.90
N ASP A 109 -1.00 6.71 -7.51
CA ASP A 109 -0.61 5.39 -6.98
C ASP A 109 0.88 5.17 -7.26
N LYS A 110 1.73 6.00 -6.62
CA LYS A 110 3.17 5.92 -6.69
C LYS A 110 3.62 4.76 -5.83
N MET A 111 3.93 3.68 -6.50
CA MET A 111 4.42 2.45 -5.92
C MET A 111 5.90 2.29 -6.25
N LYS A 112 6.72 2.11 -5.22
CA LYS A 112 8.15 1.79 -5.36
C LYS A 112 8.36 0.28 -5.34
N ILE A 113 8.91 -0.24 -6.42
CA ILE A 113 9.23 -1.65 -6.62
C ILE A 113 10.75 -1.77 -6.64
N ALA A 114 11.32 -2.61 -5.79
CA ALA A 114 12.73 -2.97 -5.86
C ALA A 114 12.89 -4.33 -6.55
N VAL A 115 13.93 -4.44 -7.37
CA VAL A 115 14.33 -5.68 -8.01
C VAL A 115 15.80 -5.92 -7.72
N THR A 116 16.18 -7.15 -7.39
CA THR A 116 17.59 -7.53 -7.32
C THR A 116 18.20 -7.46 -8.72
N TYR A 117 19.24 -6.66 -8.92
CA TYR A 117 19.80 -6.41 -10.26
C TYR A 117 21.26 -6.83 -10.33
N GLU A 118 21.60 -7.66 -11.32
CA GLU A 118 22.98 -8.01 -11.68
C GLU A 118 23.10 -8.08 -13.21
N ASN A 119 23.94 -7.24 -13.81
CA ASN A 119 24.26 -7.25 -15.25
C ASN A 119 23.04 -7.32 -16.20
N GLY A 120 21.90 -6.70 -15.85
CA GLY A 120 20.67 -6.71 -16.65
C GLY A 120 19.61 -7.71 -16.21
N GLN A 121 19.95 -8.65 -15.32
CA GLN A 121 19.10 -9.77 -14.93
C GLN A 121 18.75 -9.77 -13.42
N VAL A 122 17.69 -10.49 -13.06
CA VAL A 122 17.27 -10.67 -11.67
C VAL A 122 18.21 -11.62 -10.95
N PHE A 123 18.92 -11.10 -9.94
CA PHE A 123 19.85 -11.90 -9.17
C PHE A 123 19.14 -12.89 -8.24
N GLN A 124 19.62 -14.13 -8.21
CA GLN A 124 19.00 -15.24 -7.49
C GLN A 124 19.38 -15.30 -6.01
N HIS A 125 20.38 -14.55 -5.53
CA HIS A 125 20.79 -14.57 -4.12
C HIS A 125 20.65 -13.20 -3.47
N PHE A 126 19.47 -12.91 -2.88
CA PHE A 126 19.19 -11.62 -2.23
C PHE A 126 20.28 -11.18 -1.23
N GLY A 127 20.83 -12.10 -0.45
CA GLY A 127 21.85 -11.79 0.57
C GLY A 127 23.24 -11.37 0.04
N HIS A 128 23.51 -11.62 -1.25
CA HIS A 128 24.79 -11.27 -1.90
C HIS A 128 24.60 -10.24 -3.02
N THR A 129 23.41 -9.64 -3.13
CA THR A 129 23.14 -8.66 -4.17
C THR A 129 23.83 -7.34 -3.81
N GLU A 130 24.69 -6.85 -4.70
CA GLU A 130 25.38 -5.56 -4.52
C GLU A 130 24.56 -4.37 -5.02
N GLN A 131 23.55 -4.61 -5.88
CA GLN A 131 22.76 -3.55 -6.52
C GLN A 131 21.25 -3.87 -6.54
N PHE A 132 20.43 -2.87 -6.22
CA PHE A 132 18.98 -2.92 -6.42
C PHE A 132 18.58 -1.94 -7.51
N LYS A 133 17.69 -2.38 -8.40
CA LYS A 133 17.02 -1.48 -9.33
C LYS A 133 15.66 -1.10 -8.74
N ILE A 134 15.52 0.17 -8.37
CA ILE A 134 14.29 0.73 -7.82
C ILE A 134 13.50 1.34 -8.97
N TYR A 135 12.22 0.99 -9.03
CA TYR A 135 11.28 1.47 -10.01
C TYR A 135 10.20 2.26 -9.30
N ASP A 136 10.05 3.53 -9.69
CA ASP A 136 8.88 4.32 -9.34
C ASP A 136 7.82 4.05 -10.40
N THR A 137 6.73 3.43 -9.98
CA THR A 137 5.59 3.13 -10.85
C THR A 137 4.38 3.96 -10.45
N GLU A 138 3.60 4.42 -11.42
CA GLU A 138 2.39 5.21 -11.22
C GLU A 138 1.32 4.73 -12.21
N ASP A 139 0.14 4.36 -11.72
CA ASP A 139 -0.99 3.89 -12.54
C ASP A 139 -0.60 2.77 -13.53
N GLY A 140 0.25 1.83 -13.09
CA GLY A 140 0.70 0.72 -13.92
C GLY A 140 1.80 1.05 -14.94
N LYS A 141 2.43 2.23 -14.85
CA LYS A 141 3.53 2.66 -15.73
C LYS A 141 4.80 2.96 -14.93
N ILE A 142 5.94 2.59 -15.47
CA ILE A 142 7.25 2.95 -14.89
C ILE A 142 7.54 4.41 -15.22
N LEU A 143 7.63 5.26 -14.20
CA LEU A 143 8.01 6.67 -14.33
C LEU A 143 9.52 6.87 -14.26
N ASN A 144 10.17 6.12 -13.35
CA ASN A 144 11.59 6.24 -13.10
C ASN A 144 12.18 4.87 -12.76
N ALA A 145 13.44 4.66 -13.14
CA ALA A 145 14.20 3.48 -12.80
C ALA A 145 15.62 3.92 -12.40
N GLU A 146 15.98 3.70 -11.15
CA GLU A 146 17.30 4.02 -10.60
C GLU A 146 17.99 2.75 -10.10
N ILE A 147 19.30 2.67 -10.32
CA ILE A 147 20.12 1.58 -9.77
C ILE A 147 20.81 2.14 -8.53
N VAL A 148 20.63 1.45 -7.41
CA VAL A 148 21.14 1.85 -6.10
C VAL A 148 22.03 0.73 -5.57
N ASP A 149 23.28 1.07 -5.28
CA ASP A 149 24.24 0.15 -4.69
C ASP A 149 23.98 -0.01 -3.18
N THR A 150 24.15 -1.23 -2.67
CA THR A 150 23.96 -1.54 -1.25
C THR A 150 25.11 -1.04 -0.37
N ASN A 151 26.15 -0.42 -0.96
CA ASN A 151 27.35 0.10 -0.31
C ASN A 151 28.00 -0.88 0.69
N GLY A 152 27.92 -2.18 0.42
CA GLY A 152 28.47 -3.23 1.28
C GLY A 152 27.60 -3.58 2.50
N SER A 153 26.31 -3.21 2.49
CA SER A 153 25.36 -3.55 3.56
C SER A 153 25.11 -5.06 3.61
N GLY A 154 25.45 -5.69 4.74
CA GLY A 154 25.30 -7.13 4.96
C GLY A 154 23.84 -7.61 5.11
N HIS A 155 23.69 -8.94 5.16
CA HIS A 155 22.46 -9.74 5.05
C HIS A 155 21.25 -9.32 5.92
N GLY A 156 21.44 -8.54 6.98
CA GLY A 156 20.37 -8.06 7.87
C GLY A 156 19.94 -6.60 7.64
N ALA A 157 20.80 -5.77 7.05
CA ALA A 157 20.54 -4.33 6.89
C ALA A 157 19.75 -3.98 5.62
N LEU A 158 19.68 -4.91 4.66
CA LEU A 158 19.00 -4.69 3.37
C LEU A 158 17.49 -4.43 3.54
N ALA A 159 16.85 -5.05 4.53
CA ALA A 159 15.44 -4.81 4.82
C ALA A 159 15.18 -3.39 5.34
N GLY A 160 16.05 -2.90 6.22
CA GLY A 160 15.99 -1.51 6.72
C GLY A 160 16.29 -0.50 5.61
N PHE A 161 17.29 -0.78 4.77
CA PHE A 161 17.63 0.06 3.63
C PHE A 161 16.46 0.21 2.63
N LEU A 162 15.78 -0.89 2.29
CA LEU A 162 14.60 -0.86 1.43
C LEU A 162 13.42 -0.13 2.09
N GLN A 163 13.29 -0.23 3.41
CA GLN A 163 12.28 0.51 4.17
C GLN A 163 12.56 2.02 4.18
N GLU A 164 13.81 2.45 4.35
CA GLU A 164 14.20 3.86 4.27
C GLU A 164 13.95 4.45 2.88
N LEU A 165 14.14 3.66 1.83
CA LEU A 165 13.81 4.02 0.45
C LEU A 165 12.29 4.05 0.17
N GLY A 166 11.47 3.58 1.11
CA GLY A 166 10.01 3.53 0.97
C GLY A 166 9.53 2.50 -0.05
N VAL A 167 10.29 1.43 -0.24
CA VAL A 167 9.93 0.33 -1.16
C VAL A 167 8.78 -0.47 -0.56
N GLU A 168 7.78 -0.78 -1.39
CA GLU A 168 6.60 -1.56 -0.96
C GLU A 168 6.63 -3.00 -1.48
N VAL A 169 7.25 -3.21 -2.62
CA VAL A 169 7.37 -4.52 -3.26
C VAL A 169 8.81 -4.82 -3.59
N LEU A 170 9.25 -6.03 -3.26
CA LEU A 170 10.55 -6.57 -3.65
C LEU A 170 10.34 -7.81 -4.52
N ILE A 171 10.92 -7.79 -5.71
CA ILE A 171 11.00 -8.92 -6.62
C ILE A 171 12.42 -9.49 -6.54
N CYS A 172 12.53 -10.78 -6.23
CA CYS A 172 13.82 -11.46 -6.14
C CYS A 172 13.72 -12.91 -6.64
N GLY A 173 14.86 -13.51 -6.98
CA GLY A 173 14.92 -14.93 -7.32
C GLY A 173 14.84 -15.80 -6.07
N GLY A 174 15.94 -15.88 -5.32
CA GLY A 174 16.03 -16.65 -4.09
C GLY A 174 16.20 -15.76 -2.85
N ILE A 175 15.47 -16.11 -1.80
CA ILE A 175 15.53 -15.45 -0.50
C ILE A 175 15.86 -16.44 0.62
N GLY A 176 16.72 -16.02 1.55
CA GLY A 176 16.99 -16.75 2.79
C GLY A 176 15.93 -16.48 3.86
N GLY A 177 15.69 -17.45 4.75
CA GLY A 177 14.67 -17.35 5.80
C GLY A 177 14.83 -16.12 6.71
N GLY A 178 16.08 -15.71 7.00
CA GLY A 178 16.35 -14.51 7.81
C GLY A 178 15.91 -13.20 7.13
N ALA A 179 16.13 -13.08 5.82
CA ALA A 179 15.72 -11.90 5.05
C ALA A 179 14.20 -11.83 4.88
N ARG A 180 13.53 -12.98 4.72
CA ARG A 180 12.06 -13.06 4.63
C ARG A 180 11.40 -12.50 5.89
N ASN A 181 11.91 -12.86 7.07
CA ASN A 181 11.41 -12.35 8.34
C ASN A 181 11.62 -10.84 8.47
N ALA A 182 12.83 -10.35 8.19
CA ALA A 182 13.15 -8.92 8.28
C ALA A 182 12.30 -8.06 7.33
N LEU A 183 12.04 -8.54 6.12
CA LEU A 183 11.19 -7.85 5.14
C LEU A 183 9.71 -7.91 5.51
N GLY A 184 9.26 -9.03 6.10
CA GLY A 184 7.93 -9.17 6.67
C GLY A 184 7.68 -8.19 7.82
N GLU A 185 8.64 -8.01 8.73
CA GLU A 185 8.60 -7.00 9.79
C GLU A 185 8.63 -5.56 9.25
N ALA A 186 9.35 -5.33 8.15
CA ALA A 186 9.38 -4.05 7.46
C ALA A 186 8.07 -3.74 6.69
N GLY A 187 7.17 -4.73 6.54
CA GLY A 187 5.91 -4.58 5.79
C GLY A 187 6.07 -4.61 4.27
N ILE A 188 7.21 -5.11 3.75
CA ILE A 188 7.52 -5.16 2.33
C ILE A 188 6.96 -6.45 1.74
N ARG A 189 6.19 -6.34 0.64
CA ARG A 189 5.63 -7.51 -0.06
C ARG A 189 6.72 -8.16 -0.90
N LEU A 190 6.92 -9.45 -0.69
CA LEU A 190 7.97 -10.21 -1.36
C LEU A 190 7.40 -11.08 -2.48
N TYR A 191 8.04 -11.07 -3.64
CA TYR A 191 7.76 -11.98 -4.76
C TYR A 191 9.03 -12.76 -5.10
N PRO A 192 9.27 -13.90 -4.42
CA PRO A 192 10.38 -14.79 -4.71
C PRO A 192 10.07 -15.66 -5.94
N GLY A 193 11.11 -16.18 -6.59
CA GLY A 193 11.03 -17.04 -7.77
C GLY A 193 11.13 -16.32 -9.12
N ALA A 194 11.38 -15.00 -9.12
CA ALA A 194 11.56 -14.26 -10.37
C ALA A 194 12.94 -14.55 -11.00
N SER A 195 12.96 -14.83 -12.31
CA SER A 195 14.17 -15.08 -13.08
C SER A 195 14.08 -14.44 -14.47
N GLY A 196 15.21 -14.02 -15.04
CA GLY A 196 15.27 -13.30 -16.31
C GLY A 196 15.46 -11.79 -16.15
N ASP A 197 15.06 -11.00 -17.14
CA ASP A 197 15.27 -9.55 -17.17
C ASP A 197 14.45 -8.79 -16.13
N ALA A 198 15.09 -7.86 -15.42
CA ALA A 198 14.45 -7.09 -14.34
C ALA A 198 13.23 -6.29 -14.83
N ASP A 199 13.32 -5.68 -16.02
CA ASP A 199 12.25 -4.86 -16.58
C ASP A 199 11.01 -5.70 -16.93
N VAL A 200 11.22 -6.89 -17.50
CA VAL A 200 10.13 -7.82 -17.86
C VAL A 200 9.38 -8.29 -16.62
N GLN A 201 10.10 -8.54 -15.52
CA GLN A 201 9.50 -8.97 -14.26
C GLN A 201 8.66 -7.85 -13.63
N VAL A 202 9.11 -6.59 -13.67
CA VAL A 202 8.31 -5.45 -13.21
C VAL A 202 7.08 -5.27 -14.08
N GLU A 203 7.20 -5.36 -15.41
CA GLU A 203 6.05 -5.29 -16.30
C GLU A 203 5.05 -6.43 -16.08
N ALA A 204 5.54 -7.66 -15.83
CA ALA A 204 4.69 -8.81 -15.52
C ALA A 204 3.98 -8.65 -14.17
N PHE A 205 4.66 -8.04 -13.19
CA PHE A 205 4.07 -7.66 -11.91
C PHE A 205 2.95 -6.63 -12.09
N LEU A 206 3.19 -5.57 -12.86
CA LEU A 206 2.19 -4.55 -13.17
C LEU A 206 0.98 -5.13 -13.92
N LYS A 207 1.20 -6.15 -14.77
CA LYS A 207 0.15 -6.89 -15.50
C LYS A 207 -0.54 -7.96 -14.65
N GLY A 208 -0.14 -8.17 -13.39
CA GLY A 208 -0.69 -9.20 -12.51
C GLY A 208 -0.43 -10.65 -12.95
N SER A 209 0.54 -10.86 -13.86
CA SER A 209 0.89 -12.16 -14.45
C SER A 209 2.22 -12.71 -13.94
N LEU A 210 2.75 -12.16 -12.85
CA LEU A 210 4.02 -12.60 -12.28
C LEU A 210 3.86 -14.02 -11.73
N SER A 211 4.60 -14.96 -12.30
CA SER A 211 4.75 -16.31 -11.76
C SER A 211 5.67 -16.26 -10.56
N TYR A 212 5.12 -15.98 -9.37
CA TYR A 212 5.86 -16.08 -8.12
C TYR A 212 5.60 -17.44 -7.48
N ASP A 213 6.64 -18.04 -6.91
CA ASP A 213 6.50 -19.25 -6.11
C ASP A 213 6.81 -18.90 -4.64
N PRO A 214 5.78 -18.81 -3.78
CA PRO A 214 5.95 -18.46 -2.37
C PRO A 214 6.80 -19.48 -1.58
N GLU A 215 7.00 -20.68 -2.13
CA GLU A 215 7.82 -21.76 -1.57
C GLU A 215 9.26 -21.78 -2.08
N THR A 216 9.66 -20.85 -2.96
CA THR A 216 11.08 -20.66 -3.33
C THR A 216 11.85 -20.11 -2.13
N THR A 217 12.20 -21.03 -1.25
CA THR A 217 13.22 -20.88 -0.23
C THR A 217 14.49 -21.38 -0.87
N CYS A 218 15.61 -20.67 -0.69
CA CYS A 218 16.89 -21.33 -0.86
C CYS A 218 16.93 -22.48 0.15
N ASN A 219 16.50 -23.67 -0.26
CA ASN A 219 16.86 -24.92 0.38
C ASN A 219 18.35 -25.05 0.13
N HIS A 220 19.14 -24.35 0.96
CA HIS A 220 20.49 -24.76 1.21
C HIS A 220 20.34 -26.14 1.85
N HIS A 221 20.38 -27.17 1.00
CA HIS A 221 20.71 -28.50 1.45
C HIS A 221 22.02 -28.33 2.22
N HIS A 222 21.96 -28.65 3.52
CA HIS A 222 23.12 -29.07 4.28
C HIS A 222 23.69 -30.30 3.55
N HIS A 223 24.50 -30.06 2.52
CA HIS A 223 25.36 -31.08 1.99
C HIS A 223 26.49 -31.25 3.00
N GLN A 224 26.26 -32.23 3.87
CA GLN A 224 27.34 -33.06 4.38
C GLN A 224 28.10 -33.61 3.18
N GLU A 225 29.24 -33.01 2.85
CA GLU A 225 30.28 -33.68 2.07
C GLU A 225 31.54 -33.75 2.92
N GLY A 226 31.68 -34.89 3.58
CA GLY A 226 33.01 -35.40 3.85
C GLY A 226 33.65 -35.78 2.53
N GLN A 227 34.70 -35.06 2.14
CA GLN A 227 35.94 -35.61 1.55
C GLN A 227 36.89 -34.47 1.19
N GLY A 228 37.85 -34.25 2.09
CA GLY A 228 39.00 -33.39 1.89
C GLY A 228 40.15 -33.87 2.76
N CYS A 229 40.45 -35.18 2.75
CA CYS A 229 41.70 -35.71 3.27
C CYS A 229 42.86 -35.30 2.35
N GLY A 230 43.25 -34.03 2.43
CA GLY A 230 44.55 -33.54 2.00
C GLY A 230 45.52 -33.68 3.15
N HIS A 231 46.37 -34.71 3.08
CA HIS A 231 47.62 -34.80 3.83
C HIS A 231 48.36 -33.45 3.80
N HIS A 232 48.78 -32.92 4.95
CA HIS A 232 50.08 -32.28 5.12
C HIS A 232 50.51 -32.30 6.60
N HIS A 233 51.73 -32.78 6.82
CA HIS A 233 52.45 -32.92 8.08
C HIS A 233 52.89 -31.57 8.70
N GLY A 234 53.06 -31.58 10.03
CA GLY A 234 53.81 -30.60 10.83
C GLY A 234 53.13 -30.39 12.19
N GLU A 235 53.49 -31.14 13.25
CA GLU A 235 54.45 -30.71 14.31
C GLU A 235 53.97 -29.40 14.97
N ASP A 236 53.66 -29.27 16.26
CA ASP A 236 54.21 -29.81 17.50
C ASP A 236 53.30 -29.27 18.64
N GLY A 237 53.24 -29.91 19.81
CA GLY A 237 52.64 -29.26 21.00
C GLY A 237 51.73 -30.11 21.89
N SER A 238 52.30 -31.15 22.48
CA SER A 238 51.93 -31.83 23.73
C SER A 238 50.77 -31.27 24.61
N CYS A 239 49.76 -32.10 24.86
CA CYS A 239 49.03 -32.11 26.14
C CYS A 239 48.96 -33.54 26.69
N ARG A 240 49.96 -33.89 27.51
CA ARG A 240 49.98 -35.12 28.31
C ARG A 240 49.06 -34.94 29.52
N HIS A 241 48.17 -35.91 29.70
CA HIS A 241 47.59 -36.30 30.97
C HIS A 241 48.65 -36.37 32.08
N HIS A 242 48.33 -35.91 33.29
CA HIS A 242 48.75 -36.60 34.51
C HIS A 242 47.85 -36.25 35.71
N HIS A 243 47.34 -37.31 36.32
CA HIS A 243 46.77 -37.38 37.67
C HIS A 243 47.78 -36.93 38.75
N GLY A 244 47.28 -36.39 39.86
CA GLY A 244 48.03 -36.32 41.12
C GLY A 244 47.32 -35.49 42.19
N GLY A 245 46.73 -36.16 43.18
CA GLY A 245 46.13 -35.53 44.36
C GLY A 245 47.08 -35.41 45.56
N CYS A 246 46.52 -34.76 46.59
CA CYS A 246 46.86 -34.76 48.02
C CYS A 246 48.07 -33.94 48.52
N GLY A 247 47.82 -33.17 49.58
CA GLY A 247 48.83 -32.68 50.52
C GLY A 247 48.30 -31.63 51.50
N ASN A 248 47.83 -32.11 52.66
CA ASN A 248 47.59 -31.45 53.97
C ASN A 248 47.32 -29.94 54.06
#